data_AF-A0A3N9MY66-F1
#
_entry.id   AF-A0A3N9MY66-F1
#
_cell.length_a   1.000
_cell.length_b   1.000
_cell.length_c   1.000
_cell.angle_alpha   90.00
_cell.angle_beta   90.00
_cell.angle_gamma   90.00
#
_symmetry.space_group_name_H-M   'P 1'
#
loop_
_entity.id
_entity.type
_entity.pdbx_description
1 polymer ?
#
loop_
_entity_poly.entity_id
_entity_poly.type
_entity_poly.pdbx_seq_one_letter_code
_entity_poly.pdbx_strand_id
1 'polypeptide(L)'
;MMGRVISESGGLFRSPTLFFRECVRLGIDSAPLVLIVGIFTGAVTGWQGHYQLEGYMPFDLIGPATFKTLVLELGPVLTALIIAGRVSASIAAELGSMKVTEQIDALESMAIS
;
A
#
# COMPACT_ATOMS: atom_id res chain seq x y z
N MET A 1 14.41 -11.57 -17.49
CA MET A 1 13.18 -10.75 -17.49
C MET A 1 13.30 -9.50 -16.62
N MET A 2 13.56 -9.61 -15.30
CA MET A 2 13.58 -8.45 -14.40
C MET A 2 14.57 -7.34 -14.80
N GLY A 3 15.82 -7.70 -15.18
CA GLY A 3 16.82 -6.73 -15.63
C GLY A 3 16.48 -6.02 -16.95
N ARG A 4 15.59 -6.61 -17.76
CA ARG A 4 15.14 -6.03 -19.04
C ARG A 4 14.03 -5.00 -18.82
N VAL A 5 13.08 -5.29 -17.94
CA VAL A 5 12.04 -4.34 -17.49
C VAL A 5 12.64 -3.08 -16.86
N ILE A 6 13.68 -3.24 -16.02
CA ILE A 6 14.37 -2.10 -15.41
C ILE A 6 15.09 -1.27 -16.47
N SER A 7 15.69 -1.89 -17.49
CA SER A 7 16.31 -1.16 -18.61
C SER A 7 15.29 -0.49 -19.52
N GLU A 8 14.12 -1.09 -19.74
CA GLU A 8 13.04 -0.58 -20.61
C GLU A 8 12.13 0.42 -19.88
N SER A 9 12.26 0.54 -18.55
CA SER A 9 11.52 1.51 -17.73
C SER A 9 11.77 2.99 -18.08
N GLY A 10 12.79 3.31 -18.89
CA GLY A 10 12.96 4.64 -19.50
C GLY A 10 11.77 5.08 -20.37
N GLY A 11 10.97 4.12 -20.86
CA GLY A 11 9.70 4.37 -21.57
C GLY A 11 8.58 4.93 -20.68
N LEU A 12 8.73 4.93 -19.35
CA LEU A 12 7.74 5.49 -18.42
C LEU A 12 7.42 6.97 -18.72
N PHE A 13 8.38 7.70 -19.31
CA PHE A 13 8.20 9.10 -19.73
C PHE A 13 7.36 9.29 -21.01
N ARG A 14 6.99 8.22 -21.74
CA ARG A 14 6.12 8.35 -22.92
C ARG A 14 4.66 8.66 -22.55
N SER A 15 4.17 8.24 -21.39
CA SER A 15 2.78 8.46 -20.96
C SER A 15 2.66 8.63 -19.44
N PRO A 16 3.19 9.73 -18.86
CA PRO A 16 3.16 9.96 -17.41
C PRO A 16 1.74 9.97 -16.86
N THR A 17 0.76 10.42 -17.66
CA THR A 17 -0.66 10.44 -17.28
C THR A 17 -1.22 9.05 -16.96
N LEU A 18 -0.80 8.01 -17.68
CA LEU A 18 -1.26 6.64 -17.43
C LEU A 18 -0.68 6.10 -16.12
N PHE A 19 0.61 6.32 -15.89
CA PHE A 19 1.27 5.92 -14.65
C PHE A 19 0.61 6.56 -13.42
N PHE A 20 0.41 7.88 -13.44
CA PHE A 20 -0.27 8.57 -12.33
C PHE A 20 -1.70 8.10 -12.13
N ARG A 21 -2.45 7.85 -13.22
CA ARG A 21 -3.80 7.30 -13.13
C ARG A 21 -3.81 5.95 -12.42
N GLU A 22 -2.86 5.08 -12.71
CA GLU A 22 -2.80 3.76 -12.10
C GLU A 22 -2.33 3.81 -10.64
N CYS A 23 -1.37 4.68 -10.31
CA CYS A 23 -1.01 4.95 -8.92
C CYS A 23 -2.22 5.45 -8.11
N VAL A 24 -3.02 6.36 -8.67
CA VAL A 24 -4.22 6.89 -8.01
C VAL A 24 -5.29 5.81 -7.86
N ARG A 25 -5.55 5.00 -8.90
CA ARG A 25 -6.50 3.88 -8.84
C ARG A 25 -6.11 2.90 -7.73
N LEU A 26 -4.87 2.38 -7.77
CA LEU A 26 -4.37 1.42 -6.79
C LEU A 26 -4.38 2.00 -5.36
N GLY A 27 -4.06 3.29 -5.21
CA GLY A 27 -4.09 4.00 -3.94
C GLY A 27 -5.50 4.17 -3.37
N ILE A 28 -6.43 4.70 -4.17
CA ILE A 28 -7.83 4.91 -3.77
C ILE A 28 -8.50 3.59 -3.40
N ASP A 29 -8.31 2.56 -4.21
CA ASP A 29 -8.96 1.27 -3.95
C ASP A 29 -8.40 0.59 -2.67
N SER A 30 -7.22 1.01 -2.20
CA SER A 30 -6.60 0.53 -0.94
C SER A 30 -7.02 1.37 0.28
N ALA A 31 -7.50 2.59 0.08
CA ALA A 31 -7.80 3.54 1.17
C ALA A 31 -8.84 3.03 2.19
N PRO A 32 -9.94 2.36 1.80
CA PRO A 32 -10.90 1.83 2.77
C PRO A 32 -10.29 0.83 3.73
N LEU A 33 -9.39 -0.02 3.23
CA LEU A 33 -8.74 -1.05 4.04
C LEU A 33 -7.76 -0.42 5.03
N VAL A 34 -6.94 0.53 4.59
CA VAL A 34 -6.03 1.28 5.46
C VAL A 34 -6.79 2.05 6.54
N LEU A 35 -7.93 2.68 6.19
CA LEU A 35 -8.77 3.40 7.15
C LEU A 35 -9.34 2.48 8.23
N ILE A 36 -9.93 1.35 7.84
CA ILE A 36 -10.51 0.40 8.79
C ILE A 36 -9.44 -0.11 9.75
N VAL A 37 -8.29 -0.55 9.22
CA VAL A 37 -7.18 -1.03 10.05
C VAL A 37 -6.67 0.08 10.96
N GLY A 38 -6.45 1.29 10.45
CA GLY A 38 -5.97 2.43 11.24
C GLY A 38 -6.89 2.79 12.40
N ILE A 39 -8.21 2.78 12.21
CA ILE A 39 -9.19 3.04 13.27
C ILE A 39 -9.10 1.98 14.37
N PHE A 40 -9.12 0.69 14.00
CA PHE A 40 -9.06 -0.39 14.98
C PHE A 40 -7.72 -0.46 15.70
N THR A 41 -6.59 -0.29 14.99
CA THR A 41 -5.27 -0.19 15.61
C THR A 41 -5.21 0.97 16.59
N GLY A 42 -5.69 2.15 16.20
CA GLY A 42 -5.70 3.32 17.09
C GLY A 42 -6.50 3.09 18.37
N ALA A 43 -7.69 2.51 18.25
CA ALA A 43 -8.55 2.18 19.39
C ALA A 43 -7.87 1.17 20.34
N VAL A 44 -7.30 0.10 19.79
CA VAL A 44 -6.63 -0.94 20.58
C VAL A 44 -5.36 -0.40 21.25
N THR A 45 -4.51 0.35 20.54
CA THR A 45 -3.28 0.91 21.10
C THR A 45 -3.57 1.98 22.15
N GLY A 46 -4.61 2.80 21.98
CA GLY A 46 -5.03 3.75 23.00
C GLY A 46 -5.52 3.07 24.27
N TRP A 47 -6.39 2.07 24.13
CA TRP A 47 -6.90 1.29 25.26
C TRP A 47 -5.79 0.55 26.00
N GLN A 48 -4.93 -0.15 25.26
CA GLN A 48 -3.78 -0.85 25.83
C GLN A 48 -2.78 0.10 26.47
N GLY A 49 -2.54 1.27 25.85
CA GLY A 49 -1.66 2.30 26.41
C GLY A 49 -2.13 2.78 27.79
N HIS A 50 -3.44 2.96 27.97
CA HIS A 50 -4.00 3.30 29.28
C HIS A 50 -3.78 2.20 30.32
N TYR A 51 -4.14 0.96 29.98
CA TYR A 51 -3.97 -0.18 30.89
C TYR A 51 -2.52 -0.40 31.33
N GLN A 52 -1.56 -0.19 30.43
CA GLN A 52 -0.13 -0.41 30.70
C GLN A 52 0.53 0.72 31.49
N LEU A 53 0.02 1.94 31.38
CA LEU A 53 0.61 3.14 31.99
C LEU A 53 -0.15 3.62 33.24
N GLU A 54 -1.24 2.94 33.59
CA GLU A 54 -2.00 3.21 34.80
C GLU A 54 -1.08 3.16 36.04
N GLY A 55 -1.08 4.25 36.82
CA GLY A 55 -0.22 4.40 38.01
C GLY A 55 1.22 4.85 37.73
N TYR A 56 1.70 4.83 36.48
CA TYR A 56 3.05 5.27 36.11
C TYR A 56 3.08 6.64 35.41
N MET A 57 2.02 7.00 34.68
CA MET A 57 1.94 8.23 33.89
C MET A 57 0.59 8.95 34.13
N PRO A 58 0.57 10.30 34.17
CA PRO A 58 -0.66 11.07 34.11
C PRO A 58 -1.53 10.72 32.90
N PHE A 59 -2.84 10.66 33.11
CA PHE A 59 -3.81 10.30 32.07
C PHE A 59 -3.69 11.18 30.80
N ASP A 60 -3.43 12.47 30.99
CA ASP A 60 -3.33 13.46 29.91
C ASP A 60 -2.15 13.21 28.96
N LEU A 61 -1.14 12.45 29.39
CA LEU A 61 0.03 12.13 28.57
C LEU A 61 -0.13 10.87 27.71
N ILE A 62 -1.17 10.06 27.98
CA ILE A 62 -1.42 8.81 27.26
C ILE A 62 -1.81 9.11 25.80
N GLY A 63 -2.70 10.07 25.58
CA GLY A 63 -3.14 10.46 24.23
C GLY A 63 -1.99 10.91 23.31
N PRO A 64 -1.16 11.89 23.73
CA PRO A 64 0.01 12.33 22.97
C PRO A 64 1.03 11.20 22.72
N ALA A 65 1.24 10.30 23.70
CA ALA A 65 2.14 9.16 23.55
C ALA A 65 1.60 8.18 22.49
N THR A 66 0.33 7.79 22.57
CA THR A 66 -0.33 6.94 21.58
C THR A 66 -0.28 7.55 20.18
N PHE A 67 -0.55 8.86 20.05
CA PHE A 67 -0.47 9.56 18.76
C PHE A 67 0.93 9.48 18.14
N LYS A 68 1.98 9.76 18.92
CA LYS A 68 3.37 9.66 18.41
C LYS A 68 3.71 8.26 17.95
N THR A 69 3.36 7.23 18.74
CA THR A 69 3.61 5.83 18.37
C THR A 69 2.87 5.43 17.09
N LEU A 70 1.61 5.88 16.93
CA LEU A 70 0.83 5.59 15.74
C LEU A 70 1.38 6.30 14.50
N VAL A 71 1.74 7.57 14.58
CA VAL A 71 2.17 8.33 13.40
C VAL A 71 3.60 8.00 12.96
N LEU A 72 4.51 7.78 13.91
CA LEU A 72 5.92 7.58 13.60
C LEU A 72 6.28 6.13 13.29
N GLU A 73 5.64 5.18 13.97
CA GLU A 73 6.03 3.76 13.90
C GLU A 73 4.96 2.94 13.18
N LEU A 74 3.77 2.82 13.80
CA LEU A 74 2.77 1.85 13.35
C LEU A 74 2.10 2.27 12.03
N GLY A 75 1.84 3.56 11.83
CA GLY A 75 1.17 4.09 10.64
C GLY A 75 1.91 3.76 9.35
N PRO A 76 3.20 4.14 9.22
CA PRO A 76 4.02 3.79 8.06
C PRO A 76 4.14 2.28 7.85
N VAL A 77 4.38 1.52 8.93
CA VAL A 77 4.59 0.06 8.86
C VAL A 77 3.31 -0.66 8.40
N LEU A 78 2.17 -0.37 9.03
CA LEU A 78 0.89 -1.00 8.71
C LEU A 78 0.43 -0.62 7.31
N THR A 79 0.57 0.66 6.93
CA THR A 79 0.21 1.13 5.58
C THR A 79 1.05 0.45 4.51
N ALA A 80 2.38 0.37 4.71
CA ALA A 80 3.27 -0.31 3.78
C ALA A 80 2.93 -1.81 3.65
N LEU A 81 2.68 -2.49 4.76
CA LEU A 81 2.32 -3.91 4.77
C LEU A 81 0.99 -4.16 4.03
N ILE A 82 -0.02 -3.35 4.30
CA ILE A 82 -1.34 -3.44 3.65
C ILE A 82 -1.22 -3.23 2.15
N ILE A 83 -0.57 -2.14 1.73
CA ILE A 83 -0.41 -1.80 0.31
C ILE A 83 0.38 -2.90 -0.39
N ALA A 84 1.50 -3.34 0.19
CA ALA A 84 2.32 -4.39 -0.39
C ALA A 84 1.53 -5.68 -0.61
N GLY A 85 0.71 -6.12 0.33
CA GLY A 85 -0.10 -7.32 0.17
C GLY A 85 -1.19 -7.16 -0.91
N ARG A 86 -2.02 -6.14 -0.76
CA ARG A 86 -3.22 -5.95 -1.58
C ARG A 86 -2.91 -5.53 -3.01
N VAL A 87 -2.00 -4.57 -3.19
CA VAL A 87 -1.64 -4.06 -4.52
C VAL A 87 -0.86 -5.12 -5.30
N SER A 88 0.07 -5.85 -4.67
CA SER A 88 0.81 -6.90 -5.37
C SER A 88 -0.09 -8.03 -5.85
N ALA A 89 -1.06 -8.46 -5.02
CA ALA A 89 -2.04 -9.46 -5.42
C ALA A 89 -2.91 -8.98 -6.58
N SER A 90 -3.36 -7.72 -6.55
CA SER A 90 -4.15 -7.12 -7.64
C SER A 90 -3.38 -7.09 -8.96
N ILE A 91 -2.13 -6.60 -8.94
CA ILE A 91 -1.29 -6.53 -10.15
C ILE A 91 -1.00 -7.93 -10.68
N ALA A 92 -0.68 -8.89 -9.80
CA ALA A 92 -0.44 -10.27 -10.20
C ALA A 92 -1.68 -10.93 -10.82
N ALA A 93 -2.88 -10.67 -10.28
CA ALA A 93 -4.13 -11.18 -10.81
C ALA A 93 -4.46 -10.58 -12.19
N GLU A 94 -4.24 -9.28 -12.38
CA GLU A 94 -4.46 -8.59 -13.65
C GLU A 94 -3.51 -9.09 -14.74
N LEU A 95 -2.20 -9.14 -14.45
CA LEU A 95 -1.21 -9.72 -15.37
C LEU A 95 -1.46 -11.20 -15.66
N GLY A 96 -1.88 -11.97 -14.65
CA GLY A 96 -2.25 -13.37 -14.81
C GLY A 96 -3.44 -13.56 -15.74
N SER A 97 -4.47 -12.72 -15.59
CA SER A 97 -5.64 -12.71 -16.49
C SER A 97 -5.25 -12.35 -17.92
N MET A 98 -4.38 -11.35 -18.11
CA MET A 98 -3.86 -10.97 -19.43
C MET A 98 -3.03 -12.08 -20.08
N LYS A 99 -2.31 -12.89 -19.29
CA LYS A 99 -1.58 -14.05 -19.81
C LYS A 99 -2.52 -15.18 -20.23
N VAL A 100 -3.53 -15.51 -19.41
CA VAL A 100 -4.51 -16.57 -19.72
C VAL A 100 -5.35 -16.22 -20.95
N THR A 101 -5.60 -14.93 -21.18
CA THR A 101 -6.34 -14.43 -22.36
C THR A 101 -5.43 -14.12 -23.57
N GLU A 102 -4.16 -14.51 -23.52
CA GLU A 102 -3.15 -14.32 -24.58
C GLU A 102 -2.91 -12.84 -25.00
N GLN A 103 -3.36 -11.87 -24.21
CA GLN A 103 -3.19 -10.44 -24.53
C GLN A 103 -1.71 -10.03 -24.54
N ILE A 104 -0.90 -10.61 -23.66
CA ILE A 104 0.55 -10.36 -23.61
C ILE A 104 1.22 -10.90 -24.88
N ASP A 105 0.83 -12.08 -25.32
CA ASP A 105 1.40 -12.73 -26.50
C ASP A 105 0.98 -11.99 -27.79
N ALA A 106 -0.23 -11.46 -27.82
CA ALA A 106 -0.71 -10.60 -28.90
C ALA A 106 0.14 -9.32 -29.02
N LEU A 107 0.45 -8.64 -27.91
CA LEU A 107 1.30 -7.43 -27.91
C LEU A 107 2.72 -7.74 -28.40
N GLU A 108 3.29 -8.88 -28.00
CA GLU A 108 4.60 -9.33 -28.45
C GLU A 108 4.61 -9.59 -29.97
N SER A 109 3.54 -10.19 -30.51
CA SER A 109 3.39 -10.42 -31.96
C SER A 109 3.29 -9.13 -32.78
N MET A 110 2.78 -8.05 -32.18
CA MET A 110 2.67 -6.73 -32.80
C MET A 110 3.97 -5.90 -32.70
N ALA A 111 5.04 -6.47 -32.13
CA ALA A 111 6.29 -5.78 -31.83
C ALA A 111 6.09 -4.53 -30.93
N ILE A 112 5.10 -4.58 -30.04
CA ILE A 112 4.85 -3.55 -29.01
C ILE A 112 5.37 -4.14 -27.69
N SER A 113 6.70 -4.14 -27.56
CA SER A 113 7.44 -4.57 -26.37
C SER A 113 8.30 -3.43 -25.84
#